data_AF-A0A4S3ZZY7-F1
#
_entry.id   AF-A0A4S3ZZY7-F1
#
_cell.length_a   1.000
_cell.length_b   1.000
_cell.length_c   1.000
_cell.angle_alpha   90.00
_cell.angle_beta   90.00
_cell.angle_gamma   90.00
#
_symmetry.space_group_name_H-M   'P 1'
#
loop_
_entity.id
_entity.type
_entity.pdbx_description
1 polymer ?
#
loop_
_entity_poly.entity_id
_entity_poly.type
_entity_poly.pdbx_seq_one_letter_code
_entity_poly.pdbx_strand_id
1 'polypeptide(L)'
;MKKKILLAVFLLFAVVLYSQEAFNRRYNGLRKDLKIKDDTAVILEFEKTKYLVFQKGNVYKYILSVDNDILYKEKLEKEAAINSYTILDTLFGINPKQLKENIKMQMHDAISYKLKLYTKEKEINYSYKATDIFDEERLPDYKKQMAYLKVVEFLRNIFYDERYKRVQEADTLYIVWDDAIYEIDDKYQACFSKKSRVPYLLFIPTNAHPQWTSKSFLQKNKQSVVDMTFFQRYGYFASTKALRNKKLFIIDPEEILGNKLKSSSVRFVPLYTKDW
;
A
#
# COMPACT_ATOMS: atom_id res chain seq x y z
N MET A 1 -43.55 4.95 -30.13
CA MET A 1 -42.94 3.86 -29.32
C MET A 1 -41.59 3.37 -29.87
N LYS A 2 -41.45 3.02 -31.15
CA LYS A 2 -40.22 2.48 -31.76
C LYS A 2 -38.94 3.35 -31.62
N LYS A 3 -39.06 4.69 -31.69
CA LYS A 3 -37.91 5.62 -31.52
C LYS A 3 -37.29 5.61 -30.11
N LYS A 4 -38.08 5.38 -29.05
CA LYS A 4 -37.59 5.35 -27.66
C LYS A 4 -36.83 4.05 -27.34
N ILE A 5 -37.23 2.94 -27.96
CA ILE A 5 -36.53 1.64 -27.83
C ILE A 5 -35.17 1.69 -28.53
N LEU A 6 -35.10 2.27 -29.73
CA LEU A 6 -33.84 2.43 -30.48
C LEU A 6 -32.82 3.30 -29.73
N LEU A 7 -33.26 4.40 -29.12
CA LEU A 7 -32.41 5.27 -28.31
C LEU A 7 -31.89 4.57 -27.04
N ALA A 8 -32.75 3.78 -26.38
CA ALA A 8 -32.35 3.00 -25.20
C ALA A 8 -31.33 1.92 -25.54
N VAL A 9 -31.50 1.21 -26.67
CA VAL A 9 -30.53 0.23 -27.16
C VAL A 9 -29.21 0.91 -27.53
N PHE A 10 -29.25 2.05 -28.22
CA PHE A 10 -28.04 2.80 -28.59
C PHE A 10 -27.27 3.31 -27.35
N LEU A 11 -27.98 3.84 -26.34
CA LEU A 11 -27.39 4.25 -25.07
C LEU A 11 -26.77 3.07 -24.32
N LEU A 12 -27.43 1.91 -24.32
CA LEU A 12 -26.91 0.70 -23.69
C LEU A 12 -25.60 0.25 -24.38
N PHE A 13 -25.59 0.24 -25.72
CA PHE A 13 -24.40 -0.08 -26.51
C PHE A 13 -23.27 0.93 -26.28
N ALA A 14 -23.57 2.23 -26.27
CA ALA A 14 -22.59 3.28 -26.02
C ALA A 14 -21.99 3.15 -24.61
N VAL A 15 -22.79 2.86 -23.59
CA VAL A 15 -22.32 2.62 -22.22
C VAL A 15 -21.45 1.38 -22.12
N VAL A 16 -21.82 0.28 -22.80
CA VAL A 16 -21.02 -0.95 -22.83
C VAL A 16 -19.69 -0.72 -23.53
N LEU A 17 -19.69 -0.10 -24.71
CA LEU A 17 -18.49 0.21 -25.48
C LEU A 17 -17.57 1.18 -24.72
N TYR A 18 -18.12 2.23 -24.12
CA TYR A 18 -17.37 3.17 -23.30
C TYR A 18 -16.74 2.48 -22.08
N SER A 19 -17.47 1.55 -21.43
CA SER A 19 -16.95 0.80 -20.29
C SER A 19 -15.79 -0.12 -20.69
N GLN A 20 -15.88 -0.74 -21.86
CA GLN A 20 -14.86 -1.64 -22.39
C GLN A 20 -13.61 -0.87 -22.85
N GLU A 21 -13.78 0.30 -23.45
CA GLU A 21 -12.68 1.16 -23.85
C GLU A 21 -11.95 1.76 -22.64
N ALA A 22 -12.68 2.23 -21.62
CA ALA A 22 -12.10 2.72 -20.37
C ALA A 22 -11.30 1.63 -19.64
N PHE A 23 -11.84 0.41 -19.60
CA PHE A 23 -11.16 -0.77 -19.06
C PHE A 23 -9.86 -1.07 -19.84
N ASN A 24 -9.93 -1.18 -21.17
CA ASN A 24 -8.77 -1.45 -22.02
C ASN A 24 -7.69 -0.40 -21.84
N ARG A 25 -8.07 0.89 -21.74
CA ARG A 25 -7.14 1.99 -21.44
C ARG A 25 -6.47 1.78 -20.08
N ARG A 26 -7.22 1.40 -19.03
CA ARG A 26 -6.65 1.18 -17.70
C ARG A 26 -5.71 -0.01 -17.66
N TYR A 27 -6.10 -1.16 -18.22
CA TYR A 27 -5.25 -2.36 -18.27
C TYR A 27 -3.97 -2.10 -19.06
N ASN A 28 -4.06 -1.48 -20.24
CA ASN A 28 -2.89 -1.13 -21.04
C ASN A 28 -2.02 -0.06 -20.38
N GLY A 29 -2.63 0.91 -19.68
CA GLY A 29 -1.92 1.88 -18.85
C GLY A 29 -1.08 1.20 -17.77
N LEU A 30 -1.70 0.32 -16.97
CA LEU A 30 -0.99 -0.46 -15.94
C LEU A 30 0.11 -1.33 -16.52
N ARG A 31 -0.12 -1.98 -17.67
CA ARG A 31 0.93 -2.75 -18.35
C ARG A 31 2.12 -1.87 -18.75
N LYS A 32 1.85 -0.67 -19.26
CA LYS A 32 2.90 0.30 -19.61
C LYS A 32 3.68 0.73 -18.36
N ASP A 33 2.99 1.13 -17.31
CA ASP A 33 3.57 1.59 -16.05
C ASP A 33 4.43 0.51 -15.38
N LEU A 34 3.92 -0.73 -15.34
CA LEU A 34 4.61 -1.91 -14.78
C LEU A 34 5.63 -2.54 -15.75
N LYS A 35 5.78 -1.98 -16.97
CA LYS A 35 6.68 -2.49 -18.03
C LYS A 35 6.42 -3.96 -18.39
N ILE A 36 5.16 -4.35 -18.47
CA ILE A 36 4.69 -5.71 -18.78
C ILE A 36 4.49 -5.90 -20.28
N LYS A 37 5.34 -6.72 -20.90
CA LYS A 37 5.23 -7.07 -22.32
C LYS A 37 4.22 -8.19 -22.59
N ASP A 38 4.03 -9.10 -21.64
CA ASP A 38 3.07 -10.21 -21.75
C ASP A 38 1.63 -9.70 -21.69
N ASP A 39 0.84 -9.89 -22.74
CA ASP A 39 -0.56 -9.48 -22.82
C ASP A 39 -1.53 -10.48 -22.18
N THR A 40 -1.01 -11.62 -21.72
CA THR A 40 -1.77 -12.61 -20.93
C THR A 40 -1.62 -12.40 -19.43
N ALA A 41 -0.83 -11.41 -19.01
CA ALA A 41 -0.56 -11.17 -17.61
C ALA A 41 -1.83 -10.78 -16.83
N VAL A 42 -2.01 -11.39 -15.67
CA VAL A 42 -3.05 -10.97 -14.71
C VAL A 42 -2.41 -10.02 -13.70
N ILE A 43 -3.05 -8.87 -13.49
CA ILE A 43 -2.58 -7.83 -12.57
C ILE A 43 -3.57 -7.76 -11.41
N LEU A 44 -3.09 -8.02 -10.20
CA LEU A 44 -3.86 -7.90 -8.97
C LEU A 44 -3.38 -6.68 -8.18
N GLU A 45 -4.26 -5.70 -8.00
CA GLU A 45 -4.06 -4.49 -7.19
C GLU A 45 -4.55 -4.75 -5.76
N PHE A 46 -3.62 -4.75 -4.81
CA PHE A 46 -3.87 -4.97 -3.39
C PHE A 46 -4.10 -3.64 -2.63
N GLU A 47 -3.42 -2.58 -3.07
CA GLU A 47 -3.62 -1.18 -2.68
C GLU A 47 -3.32 -0.31 -3.91
N LYS A 48 -3.62 1.00 -3.88
CA LYS A 48 -3.44 1.91 -5.05
C LYS A 48 -2.05 1.86 -5.69
N THR A 49 -1.02 1.40 -4.99
CA THR A 49 0.36 1.35 -5.45
C THR A 49 1.00 -0.04 -5.37
N LYS A 50 0.27 -1.07 -4.92
CA LYS A 50 0.81 -2.41 -4.65
C LYS A 50 0.17 -3.43 -5.56
N TYR A 51 0.99 -4.09 -6.37
CA TYR A 51 0.53 -5.01 -7.41
C TYR A 51 1.24 -6.36 -7.35
N LEU A 52 0.48 -7.44 -7.55
CA LEU A 52 1.03 -8.73 -7.98
C LEU A 52 0.75 -8.92 -9.45
N VAL A 53 1.76 -9.37 -10.18
CA VAL A 53 1.68 -9.59 -11.63
C VAL A 53 2.01 -11.05 -11.91
N PHE A 54 1.03 -11.77 -12.47
CA PHE A 54 1.10 -13.19 -12.79
C PHE A 54 1.47 -13.37 -14.27
N GLN A 55 2.59 -14.04 -14.54
CA GLN A 55 3.16 -14.22 -15.89
C GLN A 55 3.75 -15.62 -16.04
N LYS A 56 3.09 -16.51 -16.81
CA LYS A 56 3.61 -17.82 -17.23
C LYS A 56 4.36 -18.59 -16.11
N GLY A 57 3.70 -18.81 -14.98
CA GLY A 57 4.25 -19.52 -13.83
C GLY A 57 5.15 -18.68 -12.91
N ASN A 58 5.35 -17.40 -13.21
CA ASN A 58 6.08 -16.46 -12.36
C ASN A 58 5.12 -15.44 -11.76
N VAL A 59 5.42 -15.00 -10.54
CA VAL A 59 4.70 -13.93 -9.88
C VAL A 59 5.69 -12.85 -9.49
N TYR A 60 5.37 -11.61 -9.83
CA TYR A 60 6.18 -10.44 -9.51
C TYR A 60 5.41 -9.52 -8.57
N LYS A 61 6.08 -9.11 -7.50
CA LYS A 61 5.61 -8.07 -6.59
C LYS A 61 6.11 -6.71 -7.08
N TYR A 62 5.19 -5.78 -7.28
CA TYR A 62 5.48 -4.41 -7.67
C TYR A 62 4.96 -3.43 -6.63
N ILE A 63 5.74 -2.37 -6.40
CA ILE A 63 5.34 -1.21 -5.62
C ILE A 63 5.65 0.02 -6.47
N LEU A 64 4.61 0.79 -6.78
CA LEU A 64 4.71 2.00 -7.58
C LEU A 64 4.71 3.26 -6.71
N SER A 65 5.29 4.34 -7.24
CA SER A 65 5.09 5.69 -6.71
C SER A 65 3.69 6.19 -7.09
N VAL A 66 3.31 7.36 -6.56
CA VAL A 66 2.05 8.04 -6.96
C VAL A 66 2.10 8.48 -8.43
N ASP A 67 3.28 8.72 -8.97
CA ASP A 67 3.51 9.07 -10.38
C ASP A 67 3.66 7.83 -11.29
N ASN A 68 3.36 6.63 -10.75
CA ASN A 68 3.48 5.33 -11.42
C ASN A 68 4.92 4.88 -11.75
N ASP A 69 5.93 5.45 -11.11
CA ASP A 69 7.30 4.93 -11.21
C ASP A 69 7.47 3.65 -10.42
N ILE A 70 8.23 2.69 -10.94
CA ILE A 70 8.53 1.43 -10.23
C ILE A 70 9.54 1.71 -9.12
N LEU A 71 9.08 1.75 -7.87
CA LEU A 71 9.93 1.85 -6.68
C LEU A 71 10.51 0.50 -6.30
N TYR A 72 9.73 -0.56 -6.48
CA TYR A 72 10.14 -1.90 -6.14
C TYR A 72 9.58 -2.92 -7.13
N LYS A 73 10.43 -3.86 -7.54
CA LYS A 73 10.07 -5.02 -8.35
C LYS A 73 10.86 -6.22 -7.88
N GLU A 74 10.16 -7.27 -7.50
CA GLU A 74 10.76 -8.52 -7.02
C GLU A 74 10.02 -9.70 -7.62
N LYS A 75 10.78 -10.69 -8.10
CA LYS A 75 10.23 -11.99 -8.46
C LYS A 75 10.03 -12.78 -7.17
N LEU A 76 8.82 -13.29 -6.93
CA LEU A 76 8.57 -14.15 -5.78
C LEU A 76 9.27 -15.49 -5.96
N GLU A 77 9.73 -16.05 -4.84
CA GLU A 77 10.26 -17.41 -4.79
C GLU A 77 9.20 -18.44 -5.18
N LYS A 78 9.63 -19.63 -5.58
CA LYS A 78 8.77 -20.66 -6.16
C LYS A 78 7.55 -20.98 -5.29
N GLU A 79 7.75 -21.19 -3.99
CA GLU A 79 6.66 -21.52 -3.07
C GLU A 79 5.66 -20.37 -2.91
N ALA A 80 6.16 -19.14 -2.70
CA ALA A 80 5.33 -17.94 -2.63
C ALA A 80 4.56 -17.69 -3.94
N ALA A 81 5.18 -17.98 -5.10
CA ALA A 81 4.54 -17.90 -6.40
C ALA A 81 3.41 -18.94 -6.55
N ILE A 82 3.63 -20.20 -6.14
CA ILE A 82 2.61 -21.26 -6.14
C ILE A 82 1.41 -20.85 -5.26
N ASN A 83 1.68 -20.42 -4.03
CA ASN A 83 0.62 -19.96 -3.12
C ASN A 83 -0.14 -18.74 -3.67
N SER A 84 0.56 -17.87 -4.40
CA SER A 84 -0.06 -16.75 -5.10
C SER A 84 -0.98 -17.19 -6.26
N TYR A 85 -0.72 -18.32 -6.93
CA TYR A 85 -1.67 -18.87 -7.90
C TYR A 85 -2.90 -19.45 -7.20
N THR A 86 -2.74 -20.13 -6.06
CA THR A 86 -3.86 -20.65 -5.27
C THR A 86 -4.83 -19.55 -4.81
N ILE A 87 -4.32 -18.39 -4.37
CA ILE A 87 -5.19 -17.27 -4.00
C ILE A 87 -5.85 -16.62 -5.22
N LEU A 88 -5.20 -16.64 -6.39
CA LEU A 88 -5.79 -16.16 -7.64
C LEU A 88 -6.98 -17.03 -8.05
N ASP A 89 -6.83 -18.35 -7.96
CA ASP A 89 -7.91 -19.31 -8.21
C ASP A 89 -9.06 -19.13 -7.22
N THR A 90 -8.72 -18.89 -5.94
CA THR A 90 -9.72 -18.58 -4.90
C THR A 90 -10.52 -17.33 -5.27
N LEU A 91 -9.87 -16.26 -5.73
CA LEU A 91 -10.57 -15.04 -6.18
C LEU A 91 -11.50 -15.29 -7.37
N PHE A 92 -11.08 -16.10 -8.35
CA PHE A 92 -11.94 -16.45 -9.48
C PHE A 92 -13.17 -17.28 -9.05
N GLY A 93 -13.06 -18.05 -7.98
CA GLY A 93 -14.19 -18.80 -7.39
C GLY A 93 -15.18 -17.94 -6.58
N ILE A 94 -14.83 -16.69 -6.26
CA ILE A 94 -15.68 -15.77 -5.49
C ILE A 94 -16.44 -14.87 -6.47
N ASN A 95 -17.78 -14.89 -6.42
CA ASN A 95 -18.59 -13.91 -7.13
C ASN A 95 -18.52 -12.56 -6.40
N PRO A 96 -17.98 -11.48 -7.00
CA PRO A 96 -17.82 -10.20 -6.31
C PRO A 96 -19.14 -9.59 -5.83
N LYS A 97 -20.28 -9.93 -6.47
CA LYS A 97 -21.61 -9.45 -6.04
C LYS A 97 -22.03 -10.02 -4.69
N GLN A 98 -21.48 -11.16 -4.27
CA GLN A 98 -21.76 -11.82 -2.99
C GLN A 98 -20.93 -11.26 -1.83
N LEU A 99 -19.94 -10.41 -2.11
CA LEU A 99 -19.17 -9.69 -1.10
C LEU A 99 -19.84 -8.38 -0.65
N LYS A 100 -21.02 -8.04 -1.20
CA LYS A 100 -21.70 -6.79 -0.90
C LYS A 100 -22.29 -6.76 0.52
N GLU A 101 -22.34 -5.55 1.07
CA GLU A 101 -22.96 -5.21 2.36
C GLU A 101 -24.36 -5.78 2.48
N ASN A 102 -24.56 -6.78 3.34
CA ASN A 102 -25.90 -7.28 3.67
C ASN A 102 -26.33 -6.94 5.09
N ILE A 103 -25.76 -5.88 5.69
CA ILE A 103 -26.25 -5.43 6.99
C ILE A 103 -26.40 -3.91 7.01
N LYS A 104 -27.66 -3.47 7.12
CA LYS A 104 -28.05 -2.12 7.53
C LYS A 104 -27.57 -1.90 8.98
N MET A 105 -26.31 -1.54 9.19
CA MET A 105 -25.79 -1.20 10.52
C MET A 105 -24.93 0.05 10.46
N GLN A 106 -24.93 0.80 11.57
CA GLN A 106 -24.31 2.10 11.68
C GLN A 106 -22.82 2.02 11.35
N MET A 107 -22.38 2.87 10.40
CA MET A 107 -21.14 2.75 9.62
C MET A 107 -19.83 3.00 10.40
N HIS A 108 -19.86 3.25 11.71
CA HIS A 108 -18.75 3.94 12.37
C HIS A 108 -17.49 3.09 12.61
N ASP A 109 -17.55 1.76 12.59
CA ASP A 109 -16.40 0.89 12.92
C ASP A 109 -15.99 -0.12 11.83
N ALA A 110 -16.62 -0.11 10.65
CA ALA A 110 -16.35 -1.14 9.63
C ALA A 110 -15.03 -0.92 8.86
N ILE A 111 -14.20 -1.97 8.74
CA ILE A 111 -12.97 -1.95 7.94
C ILE A 111 -13.28 -2.33 6.49
N SER A 112 -12.93 -1.45 5.54
CA SER A 112 -13.12 -1.71 4.10
C SER A 112 -11.89 -2.36 3.46
N TYR A 113 -12.12 -3.48 2.78
CA TYR A 113 -11.14 -4.27 2.04
C TYR A 113 -11.47 -4.27 0.55
N LYS A 114 -10.55 -3.81 -0.29
CA LYS A 114 -10.76 -3.70 -1.74
C LYS A 114 -9.60 -4.33 -2.50
N LEU A 115 -9.91 -5.18 -3.48
CA LEU A 115 -8.96 -5.72 -4.44
C LEU A 115 -9.48 -5.47 -5.85
N LYS A 116 -8.57 -5.18 -6.79
CA LYS A 116 -8.91 -5.12 -8.22
C LYS A 116 -8.07 -6.09 -9.00
N LEU A 117 -8.72 -6.87 -9.85
CA LEU A 117 -8.05 -7.81 -10.74
C LEU A 117 -8.27 -7.34 -12.18
N TYR A 118 -7.19 -7.21 -12.92
CA TYR A 118 -7.21 -6.82 -14.32
C TYR A 118 -6.64 -7.97 -15.17
N THR A 119 -7.43 -8.42 -16.16
CA THR A 119 -6.97 -9.30 -17.23
C THR A 119 -6.99 -8.53 -18.55
N LYS A 120 -6.70 -9.19 -19.67
CA LYS A 120 -6.93 -8.62 -21.02
C LYS A 120 -8.41 -8.41 -21.34
N GLU A 121 -9.30 -9.14 -20.68
CA GLU A 121 -10.72 -9.23 -21.04
C GLU A 121 -11.63 -8.44 -20.11
N LYS A 122 -11.25 -8.30 -18.83
CA LYS A 122 -12.10 -7.66 -17.82
C LYS A 122 -11.33 -7.09 -16.63
N GLU A 123 -11.97 -6.12 -15.99
CA GLU A 123 -11.65 -5.68 -14.63
C GLU A 123 -12.68 -6.28 -13.66
N ILE A 124 -12.20 -6.87 -12.58
CA ILE A 124 -13.03 -7.41 -11.50
C ILE A 124 -12.72 -6.64 -10.22
N ASN A 125 -13.75 -6.02 -9.66
CA ASN A 125 -13.65 -5.25 -8.42
C ASN A 125 -14.24 -6.07 -7.27
N TYR A 126 -13.39 -6.45 -6.32
CA TYR A 126 -13.79 -7.06 -5.06
C TYR A 126 -13.80 -5.98 -3.99
N SER A 127 -14.90 -5.88 -3.25
CA SER A 127 -15.04 -4.93 -2.14
C SER A 127 -15.87 -5.58 -1.05
N TYR A 128 -15.31 -5.61 0.15
CA TYR A 128 -15.96 -6.14 1.34
C TYR A 128 -15.77 -5.15 2.50
N LYS A 129 -16.76 -5.02 3.36
CA LYS A 129 -16.63 -4.30 4.63
C LYS A 129 -16.81 -5.31 5.76
N ALA A 130 -15.75 -5.53 6.52
CA ALA A 130 -15.82 -6.39 7.70
C ALA A 130 -16.22 -5.56 8.93
N THR A 131 -16.98 -6.19 9.81
CA THR A 131 -17.24 -5.73 11.18
C THR A 131 -16.60 -6.71 12.16
N ASP A 132 -16.59 -6.36 13.44
CA ASP A 132 -16.02 -7.21 14.50
C ASP A 132 -16.89 -8.45 14.82
N ILE A 133 -18.08 -8.57 14.20
CA ILE A 133 -19.03 -9.67 14.46
C ILE A 133 -18.94 -10.70 13.33
N PHE A 134 -18.23 -11.80 13.60
CA PHE A 134 -18.11 -12.96 12.73
C PHE A 134 -19.05 -14.07 13.19
N ASP A 135 -20.33 -13.95 12.87
CA ASP A 135 -21.33 -14.99 13.17
C ASP A 135 -21.71 -15.72 11.87
N GLU A 136 -21.31 -16.99 11.76
CA GLU A 136 -21.57 -17.85 10.59
C GLU A 136 -23.08 -18.00 10.32
N GLU A 137 -23.91 -17.97 11.36
CA GLU A 137 -25.37 -18.14 11.24
C GLU A 137 -26.07 -16.87 10.73
N ARG A 138 -25.44 -15.70 10.88
CA ARG A 138 -26.03 -14.40 10.54
C ARG A 138 -25.53 -13.80 9.23
N LEU A 139 -24.45 -14.33 8.66
CA LEU A 139 -23.81 -13.77 7.46
C LEU A 139 -24.09 -14.63 6.22
N PRO A 140 -24.93 -14.16 5.27
CA PRO A 140 -25.05 -14.78 3.96
C PRO A 140 -23.67 -14.88 3.29
N ASP A 141 -23.37 -16.02 2.69
CA ASP A 141 -22.08 -16.27 2.01
C ASP A 141 -20.84 -16.14 2.95
N TYR A 142 -20.98 -16.36 4.26
CA TYR A 142 -19.89 -16.32 5.26
C TYR A 142 -18.60 -16.99 4.78
N LYS A 143 -18.69 -18.22 4.25
CA LYS A 143 -17.53 -18.97 3.75
C LYS A 143 -16.76 -18.22 2.65
N LYS A 144 -17.45 -17.51 1.75
CA LYS A 144 -16.82 -16.73 0.67
C LYS A 144 -16.22 -15.42 1.20
N GLN A 145 -16.88 -14.79 2.17
CA GLN A 145 -16.34 -13.61 2.85
C GLN A 145 -15.06 -13.96 3.61
N MET A 146 -15.05 -15.07 4.34
CA MET A 146 -13.86 -15.58 5.02
C MET A 146 -12.75 -15.98 4.04
N ALA A 147 -13.09 -16.62 2.92
CA ALA A 147 -12.11 -16.89 1.86
C ALA A 147 -11.48 -15.60 1.32
N TYR A 148 -12.30 -14.56 1.07
CA TYR A 148 -11.80 -13.26 0.64
C TYR A 148 -10.88 -12.61 1.68
N LEU A 149 -11.24 -12.65 2.97
CA LEU A 149 -10.40 -12.12 4.04
C LEU A 149 -9.06 -12.85 4.15
N LYS A 150 -9.06 -14.18 4.02
CA LYS A 150 -7.81 -14.98 3.96
C LYS A 150 -6.93 -14.57 2.79
N VAL A 151 -7.51 -14.30 1.61
CA VAL A 151 -6.77 -13.78 0.46
C VAL A 151 -6.15 -12.42 0.79
N VAL A 152 -6.92 -11.50 1.35
CA VAL A 152 -6.42 -10.18 1.75
C VAL A 152 -5.27 -10.29 2.75
N GLU A 153 -5.39 -11.15 3.76
CA GLU A 153 -4.36 -11.38 4.76
C GLU A 153 -3.08 -11.97 4.15
N PHE A 154 -3.22 -12.96 3.28
CA PHE A 154 -2.10 -13.52 2.53
C PHE A 154 -1.37 -12.44 1.71
N LEU A 155 -2.12 -11.60 0.98
CA LEU A 155 -1.56 -10.50 0.20
C LEU A 155 -0.82 -9.50 1.09
N ARG A 156 -1.38 -9.14 2.26
CA ARG A 156 -0.67 -8.30 3.26
C ARG A 156 0.70 -8.88 3.58
N ASN A 157 0.77 -10.17 3.87
CA ASN A 157 2.02 -10.84 4.24
C ASN A 157 3.05 -10.87 3.10
N ILE A 158 2.63 -10.86 1.82
CA ILE A 158 3.56 -10.73 0.69
C ILE A 158 4.21 -9.33 0.66
N PHE A 159 3.47 -8.29 1.02
CA PHE A 159 3.94 -6.90 0.99
C PHE A 159 4.60 -6.43 2.28
N TYR A 160 4.40 -7.13 3.40
CA TYR A 160 4.95 -6.79 4.71
C TYR A 160 5.89 -7.90 5.22
N ASP A 161 7.16 -7.57 5.40
CA ASP A 161 8.18 -8.50 5.92
C ASP A 161 8.41 -8.30 7.43
N GLU A 162 9.36 -9.05 7.99
CA GLU A 162 9.75 -8.94 9.40
C GLU A 162 10.29 -7.54 9.77
N ARG A 163 10.89 -6.81 8.82
CA ARG A 163 11.33 -5.43 9.08
C ARG A 163 10.12 -4.55 9.41
N TYR A 164 9.03 -4.68 8.67
CA TYR A 164 7.80 -3.96 8.96
C TYR A 164 7.21 -4.32 10.34
N LYS A 165 7.17 -5.62 10.68
CA LYS A 165 6.67 -6.09 11.98
C LYS A 165 7.48 -5.53 13.15
N ARG A 166 8.82 -5.60 13.08
CA ARG A 166 9.71 -5.03 14.11
C ARG A 166 9.51 -3.54 14.30
N VAL A 167 9.31 -2.80 13.20
CA VAL A 167 9.02 -1.35 13.27
C VAL A 167 7.67 -1.09 13.95
N GLN A 168 6.65 -1.91 13.68
CA GLN A 168 5.35 -1.80 14.38
C GLN A 168 5.46 -2.07 15.87
N GLU A 169 6.31 -3.00 16.30
CA GLU A 169 6.50 -3.37 17.70
C GLU A 169 7.42 -2.39 18.46
N ALA A 170 8.33 -1.68 17.78
CA ALA A 170 9.32 -0.83 18.44
C ALA A 170 8.72 0.46 19.04
N ASP A 171 8.97 0.75 20.31
CA ASP A 171 8.56 2.01 20.95
C ASP A 171 9.31 3.23 20.42
N THR A 172 10.54 3.02 19.96
CA THR A 172 11.46 4.05 19.47
C THR A 172 11.98 3.68 18.09
N LEU A 173 12.03 4.65 17.18
CA LEU A 173 12.57 4.50 15.84
C LEU A 173 13.64 5.56 15.54
N TYR A 174 14.70 5.09 14.86
CA TYR A 174 15.78 5.90 14.35
C TYR A 174 15.67 5.96 12.84
N ILE A 175 15.52 7.17 12.31
CA ILE A 175 15.23 7.44 10.91
C ILE A 175 16.52 7.98 10.29
N VAL A 176 17.18 7.18 9.47
CA VAL A 176 18.30 7.64 8.65
C VAL A 176 17.71 8.36 7.43
N TRP A 177 17.98 9.65 7.33
CA TRP A 177 17.36 10.50 6.31
C TRP A 177 18.39 10.96 5.28
N ASP A 178 18.44 10.27 4.14
CA ASP A 178 19.46 10.47 3.09
C ASP A 178 19.22 11.68 2.17
N ASP A 179 18.14 12.44 2.36
CA ASP A 179 17.78 13.59 1.54
C ASP A 179 17.93 14.92 2.33
N ALA A 180 17.88 16.05 1.65
CA ALA A 180 18.00 17.36 2.29
C ALA A 180 16.87 17.63 3.31
N ILE A 181 17.24 18.20 4.46
CA ILE A 181 16.33 18.75 5.47
C ILE A 181 16.11 20.23 5.11
N TYR A 182 14.85 20.65 5.05
CA TYR A 182 14.47 22.02 4.71
C TYR A 182 13.83 22.68 5.93
N GLU A 183 14.22 23.91 6.21
CA GLU A 183 13.57 24.72 7.22
C GLU A 183 12.20 25.18 6.72
N ILE A 184 11.15 25.05 7.56
CA ILE A 184 9.80 25.50 7.21
C ILE A 184 9.51 26.83 7.89
N ASP A 185 9.82 26.93 9.18
CA ASP A 185 9.65 28.11 10.00
C ASP A 185 10.63 28.09 11.20
N ASP A 186 10.59 29.16 12.02
CA ASP A 186 11.44 29.33 13.21
C ASP A 186 11.27 28.21 14.27
N LYS A 187 10.24 27.37 14.16
CA LYS A 187 9.89 26.32 15.12
C LYS A 187 10.18 24.93 14.59
N TYR A 188 10.16 24.73 13.27
CA TYR A 188 10.21 23.42 12.65
C TYR A 188 11.00 23.34 11.34
N GLN A 189 11.71 22.22 11.19
CA GLN A 189 12.28 21.76 9.92
C GLN A 189 11.47 20.57 9.39
N ALA A 190 11.35 20.43 8.07
CA ALA A 190 10.79 19.25 7.41
C ALA A 190 11.82 18.51 6.59
N CYS A 191 11.72 17.20 6.66
CA CYS A 191 12.47 16.28 5.84
C CYS A 191 11.70 16.00 4.54
N PHE A 192 12.28 16.32 3.38
CA PHE A 192 11.65 16.05 2.10
C PHE A 192 12.48 15.05 1.32
N SER A 193 11.87 13.99 0.82
CA SER A 193 12.54 13.17 -0.18
C SER A 193 12.26 13.73 -1.56
N LYS A 194 13.30 14.17 -2.28
CA LYS A 194 13.16 14.66 -3.67
C LYS A 194 12.59 13.59 -4.61
N LYS A 195 12.76 12.31 -4.24
CA LYS A 195 12.29 11.14 -5.00
C LYS A 195 10.84 10.74 -4.65
N SER A 196 10.26 11.28 -3.59
CA SER A 196 8.88 11.01 -3.18
C SER A 196 8.08 12.31 -3.25
N ARG A 197 7.20 12.46 -4.26
CA ARG A 197 6.24 13.59 -4.32
C ARG A 197 5.21 13.59 -3.18
N VAL A 198 5.14 12.52 -2.39
CA VAL A 198 4.47 12.56 -1.09
C VAL A 198 5.53 12.93 -0.06
N PRO A 199 5.57 14.19 0.40
CA PRO A 199 6.53 14.58 1.41
C PRO A 199 6.18 13.85 2.71
N TYR A 200 7.15 13.14 3.29
CA TYR A 200 7.03 12.70 4.67
C TYR A 200 7.40 13.90 5.52
N LEU A 201 6.44 14.74 5.89
CA LEU A 201 6.75 15.81 6.83
C LEU A 201 6.98 15.23 8.23
N LEU A 202 8.25 14.99 8.53
CA LEU A 202 8.75 14.85 9.89
C LEU A 202 9.09 16.25 10.37
N PHE A 203 8.42 16.73 11.42
CA PHE A 203 8.69 18.03 11.99
C PHE A 203 9.80 17.88 13.04
N ILE A 204 10.98 18.45 12.74
CA ILE A 204 12.10 18.58 13.69
C ILE A 204 11.93 19.91 14.40
N PRO A 205 11.73 19.94 15.74
CA PRO A 205 11.80 21.19 16.47
C PRO A 205 13.17 21.85 16.22
N THR A 206 13.20 23.15 15.92
CA THR A 206 14.46 23.92 15.73
C THR A 206 15.38 23.88 16.96
N ASN A 207 14.80 23.66 18.15
CA ASN A 207 15.53 23.48 19.42
C ASN A 207 15.74 22.02 19.82
N ALA A 208 15.56 21.06 18.91
CA ALA A 208 15.79 19.66 19.21
C ALA A 208 17.25 19.45 19.60
N HIS A 209 17.49 19.11 20.86
CA HIS A 209 18.85 18.91 21.34
C HIS A 209 19.42 17.63 20.73
N PRO A 210 20.56 17.74 20.04
CA PRO A 210 21.20 16.58 19.48
C PRO A 210 21.70 15.62 20.57
N GLN A 211 21.26 14.37 20.50
CA GLN A 211 21.75 13.29 21.36
C GLN A 211 22.86 12.52 20.65
N TRP A 212 23.98 12.36 21.35
CA TRP A 212 25.14 11.63 20.85
C TRP A 212 25.05 10.13 21.21
N THR A 213 25.11 9.25 20.21
CA THR A 213 25.17 7.78 20.41
C THR A 213 26.37 7.17 19.69
N SER A 214 26.87 6.00 20.09
CA SER A 214 28.02 5.37 19.41
C SER A 214 27.63 4.70 18.10
N LYS A 215 28.52 4.52 17.12
CA LYS A 215 28.20 3.75 15.89
C LYS A 215 27.74 2.30 16.18
N SER A 216 28.27 1.68 17.23
CA SER A 216 27.83 0.38 17.72
C SER A 216 26.37 0.39 18.22
N PHE A 217 25.81 1.56 18.55
CA PHE A 217 24.41 1.73 18.92
C PHE A 217 23.47 1.36 17.77
N LEU A 218 23.69 1.84 16.54
CA LEU A 218 22.84 1.49 15.40
C LEU A 218 22.97 0.01 15.03
N GLN A 219 24.17 -0.56 15.21
CA GLN A 219 24.36 -1.99 14.98
C GLN A 219 23.62 -2.85 16.01
N LYS A 220 23.57 -2.41 17.28
CA LYS A 220 22.79 -3.06 18.35
C LYS A 220 21.29 -2.85 18.20
N ASN A 221 20.87 -1.73 17.61
CA ASN A 221 19.46 -1.34 17.45
C ASN A 221 18.96 -1.44 16.00
N LYS A 222 19.58 -2.26 15.14
CA LYS A 222 19.21 -2.37 13.71
C LYS A 222 17.71 -2.59 13.47
N GLN A 223 17.05 -3.27 14.39
CA GLN A 223 15.61 -3.53 14.38
C GLN A 223 14.73 -2.28 14.49
N SER A 224 15.25 -1.19 15.04
CA SER A 224 14.58 0.09 15.21
C SER A 224 15.04 1.15 14.20
N VAL A 225 15.90 0.78 13.23
CA VAL A 225 16.43 1.69 12.22
C VAL A 225 15.62 1.57 10.92
N VAL A 226 15.06 2.70 10.48
CA VAL A 226 14.36 2.83 9.21
C VAL A 226 15.08 3.84 8.32
N ASP A 227 15.07 3.57 7.03
CA ASP A 227 15.72 4.37 5.98
C ASP A 227 14.70 4.75 4.90
N MET A 228 15.13 5.52 3.90
CA MET A 228 14.25 5.88 2.79
C MET A 228 13.72 4.68 2.01
N THR A 229 14.45 3.57 1.97
CA THR A 229 14.00 2.33 1.32
C THR A 229 12.81 1.73 2.05
N PHE A 230 12.78 1.77 3.40
CA PHE A 230 11.62 1.36 4.20
C PHE A 230 10.38 2.16 3.81
N PHE A 231 10.49 3.48 3.77
CA PHE A 231 9.37 4.37 3.45
C PHE A 231 8.86 4.15 2.02
N GLN A 232 9.77 4.03 1.05
CA GLN A 232 9.44 3.72 -0.35
C GLN A 232 8.79 2.35 -0.51
N ARG A 233 9.25 1.34 0.26
CA ARG A 233 8.74 -0.03 0.19
C ARG A 233 7.32 -0.14 0.74
N TYR A 234 6.99 0.41 1.90
CA TYR A 234 5.65 0.20 2.49
C TYR A 234 4.65 1.29 2.13
N GLY A 235 5.14 2.44 1.66
CA GLY A 235 4.34 3.59 1.24
C GLY A 235 3.83 4.43 2.42
N TYR A 236 3.42 5.66 2.11
CA TYR A 236 3.05 6.67 3.11
C TYR A 236 2.04 6.18 4.17
N PHE A 237 0.90 5.59 3.77
CA PHE A 237 -0.14 5.20 4.74
C PHE A 237 0.30 4.09 5.69
N ALA A 238 0.98 3.05 5.18
CA ALA A 238 1.45 1.95 6.02
C ALA A 238 2.59 2.40 6.94
N SER A 239 3.48 3.27 6.45
CA SER A 239 4.56 3.85 7.25
C SER A 239 4.03 4.82 8.31
N THR A 240 3.10 5.72 7.99
CA THR A 240 2.53 6.68 8.96
C THR A 240 1.79 5.99 10.10
N LYS A 241 1.02 4.92 9.83
CA LYS A 241 0.44 4.08 10.88
C LYS A 241 1.53 3.45 11.75
N ALA A 242 2.62 3.00 11.13
CA ALA A 242 3.77 2.43 11.82
C ALA A 242 4.65 3.49 12.53
N LEU A 243 4.47 4.79 12.32
CA LEU A 243 5.18 5.86 13.06
C LEU A 243 4.35 6.41 14.22
N ARG A 244 3.03 6.22 14.20
CA ARG A 244 2.11 6.79 15.19
C ARG A 244 2.45 6.28 16.60
N ASN A 245 2.45 7.21 17.57
CA ASN A 245 2.72 6.97 19.00
C ASN A 245 4.15 6.49 19.34
N LYS A 246 5.11 6.59 18.41
CA LYS A 246 6.50 6.20 18.64
C LYS A 246 7.38 7.40 18.98
N LYS A 247 8.45 7.17 19.73
CA LYS A 247 9.55 8.13 19.88
C LYS A 247 10.40 8.08 18.61
N LEU A 248 10.52 9.21 17.93
CA LEU A 248 11.25 9.26 16.66
C LEU A 248 12.53 10.09 16.82
N PHE A 249 13.59 9.63 16.17
CA PHE A 249 14.87 10.33 16.07
C PHE A 249 15.31 10.39 14.61
N ILE A 250 15.75 11.54 14.13
CA ILE A 250 16.40 11.65 12.80
C ILE A 250 17.90 11.60 12.96
N ILE A 251 18.54 10.87 12.06
CA ILE A 251 19.99 10.70 11.95
C ILE A 251 20.42 11.27 10.60
N ASP A 252 21.37 12.19 10.65
CA ASP A 252 22.06 12.69 9.47
C ASP A 252 23.05 11.61 8.96
N PRO A 253 22.97 11.18 7.68
CA PRO A 253 23.86 10.18 7.11
C PRO A 253 25.33 10.62 7.10
N GLU A 254 25.61 11.92 6.94
CA GLU A 254 26.99 12.44 6.95
C GLU A 254 27.63 12.26 8.33
N GLU A 255 26.84 12.24 9.39
CA GLU A 255 27.29 12.02 10.77
C GLU A 255 27.52 10.54 11.10
N ILE A 256 27.17 9.61 10.20
CA ILE A 256 27.55 8.18 10.29
C ILE A 256 29.06 8.00 10.03
N LEU A 257 29.74 9.05 9.54
CA LEU A 257 31.19 9.12 9.37
C LEU A 257 31.89 9.44 10.71
N GLY A 258 32.03 8.43 11.57
CA GLY A 258 32.78 8.56 12.83
C GLY A 258 32.40 7.53 13.90
N ASN A 259 32.87 7.75 15.14
CA ASN A 259 32.54 6.91 16.31
C ASN A 259 31.29 7.38 17.06
N LYS A 260 30.79 8.59 16.79
CA LYS A 260 29.63 9.21 17.43
C LYS A 260 28.62 9.67 16.38
N LEU A 261 27.34 9.50 16.68
CA LEU A 261 26.18 9.87 15.86
C LEU A 261 25.40 10.95 16.59
N LYS A 262 25.01 12.01 15.92
CA LYS A 262 24.04 12.97 16.43
C LYS A 262 22.63 12.48 16.06
N SER A 263 21.66 12.76 16.89
CA SER A 263 20.25 12.52 16.55
C SER A 263 19.34 13.55 17.19
N SER A 264 18.31 13.97 16.47
CA SER A 264 17.35 14.96 16.96
C SER A 264 16.00 14.30 17.17
N SER A 265 15.38 14.53 18.33
CA SER A 265 14.01 14.05 18.57
C SER A 265 13.06 14.77 17.61
N VAL A 266 12.14 14.00 17.03
CA VAL A 266 11.18 14.50 16.05
C VAL A 266 9.77 14.19 16.46
N ARG A 267 8.87 15.11 16.14
CA ARG A 267 7.43 14.86 16.27
C ARG A 267 6.89 14.47 14.91
N PHE A 268 6.28 13.28 14.86
CA PHE A 268 5.47 12.92 13.70
C PHE A 268 4.18 13.74 13.69
N VAL A 269 3.96 14.52 12.64
CA VAL A 269 2.68 15.18 12.40
C VAL A 269 2.13 14.64 11.09
N PRO A 270 1.06 13.84 11.10
CA PRO A 270 0.45 13.37 9.86
C PRO A 270 -0.10 14.56 9.08
N LEU A 271 0.23 14.65 7.79
CA LEU A 271 -0.26 15.73 6.91
C LEU A 271 -1.77 15.68 6.61
N TYR A 272 -2.47 14.70 7.16
CA TYR A 272 -3.90 14.56 7.04
C TYR A 272 -4.53 14.41 8.43
N THR A 273 -4.56 15.50 9.17
CA THR A 273 -5.82 15.84 9.84
C THR A 273 -6.54 16.78 8.89
N LYS A 274 -7.78 16.46 8.53
CA LYS A 274 -8.71 17.43 7.95
C LYS A 274 -8.55 18.77 8.69
N ASP A 275 -8.63 19.86 7.94
CA ASP A 275 -8.63 21.25 8.41
C ASP A 275 -7.24 21.92 8.46
N TRP A 276 -6.66 22.13 7.27
CA TRP A 276 -5.90 23.34 6.90
C TRP A 276 -6.53 23.89 5.61
#